data_AF-A0A9D5NYG2-F1
#
_entry.id   AF-A0A9D5NYG2-F1
#
_cell.length_a   1.000
_cell.length_b   1.000
_cell.length_c   1.000
_cell.angle_alpha   90.00
_cell.angle_beta   90.00
_cell.angle_gamma   90.00
#
_symmetry.space_group_name_H-M   'P 1'
#
loop_
_entity.id
_entity.type
_entity.pdbx_description
1 polymer ?
#
loop_
_entity_poly.entity_id
_entity_poly.type
_entity_poly.pdbx_seq_one_letter_code
_entity_poly.pdbx_strand_id
1 'polypeptide(L)'
;MASLFNKEDSNIRRHVLNAFKEGELERDNNNVHFLHVNGVKKPVPYYSLDVIISVGYRVKSKRGTAFRIWARKIIKDYLVKGYAVNERIRKEQQGVPQGGALLFLCPYLPPRIARKNKKRV
;
A
#
# COMPACT_ATOMS: atom_id res chain seq x y z
N MET A 1 -14.06 -18.70 -8.43
CA MET A 1 -13.12 -19.00 -7.32
C MET A 1 -12.86 -20.51 -7.14
N ALA A 2 -13.85 -21.39 -7.32
CA ALA A 2 -13.63 -22.85 -7.35
C ALA A 2 -12.47 -23.30 -8.26
N SER A 3 -12.48 -22.84 -9.52
CA SER A 3 -11.40 -23.16 -10.48
C SER A 3 -10.02 -22.70 -9.98
N LEU A 4 -9.91 -21.50 -9.38
CA LEU A 4 -8.67 -20.94 -8.86
C LEU A 4 -8.00 -21.86 -7.82
N PHE A 5 -8.79 -22.45 -6.92
CA PHE A 5 -8.26 -23.33 -5.87
C PHE A 5 -8.41 -24.83 -6.17
N ASN A 6 -8.94 -25.18 -7.34
CA ASN A 6 -9.32 -26.54 -7.74
C ASN A 6 -10.15 -27.25 -6.66
N LYS A 7 -11.26 -26.61 -6.29
CA LYS A 7 -12.21 -27.09 -5.29
C LYS A 7 -13.64 -26.86 -5.76
N GLU A 8 -14.57 -27.63 -5.22
CA GLU A 8 -15.99 -27.44 -5.47
C GLU A 8 -16.50 -26.10 -4.95
N ASP A 9 -17.47 -25.51 -5.65
CA ASP A 9 -18.09 -24.23 -5.27
C ASP A 9 -18.76 -24.27 -3.89
N SER A 10 -19.32 -25.42 -3.50
CA SER A 10 -19.93 -25.67 -2.18
C SER A 10 -18.94 -25.38 -1.04
N ASN A 11 -17.71 -25.91 -1.18
CA ASN A 11 -16.64 -25.75 -0.21
C ASN A 11 -16.17 -24.30 -0.13
N ILE A 12 -16.03 -23.64 -1.27
CA ILE A 12 -15.65 -22.21 -1.31
C ILE A 12 -16.72 -21.34 -0.64
N ARG A 13 -18.00 -21.56 -0.96
CA ARG A 13 -19.11 -20.82 -0.33
C ARG A 13 -19.12 -21.00 1.18
N ARG A 14 -18.86 -22.21 1.68
CA ARG A 14 -18.73 -22.46 3.13
C ARG A 14 -17.60 -21.64 3.75
N HIS A 15 -16.43 -21.60 3.12
CA HIS A 15 -15.31 -20.79 3.62
C HIS A 15 -15.61 -19.30 3.64
N VAL A 16 -16.28 -18.79 2.59
CA VAL A 16 -16.73 -17.39 2.52
C VAL A 16 -17.71 -17.09 3.66
N LEU A 17 -18.74 -17.91 3.85
CA LEU A 17 -19.74 -17.71 4.91
C LEU A 17 -19.12 -17.75 6.30
N ASN A 18 -18.17 -18.66 6.54
CA ASN A 18 -17.45 -18.75 7.80
C ASN A 18 -16.59 -17.50 8.05
N ALA A 19 -15.92 -16.96 7.03
CA ALA A 19 -15.11 -15.74 7.18
C ALA A 19 -15.97 -14.54 7.62
N PHE A 20 -17.19 -14.41 7.08
CA PHE A 20 -18.14 -13.39 7.54
C PHE A 20 -18.70 -13.69 8.94
N LYS A 21 -18.92 -14.97 9.28
CA LYS A 21 -19.44 -15.38 10.59
C LYS A 21 -18.42 -15.14 11.72
N GLU A 22 -17.14 -15.36 11.43
CA GLU A 22 -16.03 -15.15 12.37
C GLU A 22 -15.66 -13.67 12.52
N GLY A 23 -16.27 -12.76 11.74
CA GLY A 23 -16.02 -11.33 11.81
C GLY A 23 -14.69 -10.89 11.19
N GLU A 24 -14.02 -11.76 10.43
CA GLU A 24 -12.79 -11.37 9.71
C GLU A 24 -13.07 -10.36 8.59
N LEU A 25 -14.28 -10.41 8.03
CA LEU A 25 -14.70 -9.61 6.91
C LEU A 25 -15.97 -8.85 7.28
N GLU A 26 -15.90 -7.52 7.18
CA GLU A 26 -17.09 -6.66 7.27
C GLU A 26 -17.91 -6.75 5.98
N ARG A 27 -19.23 -6.87 6.10
CA ARG A 27 -20.13 -7.00 4.95
C ARG A 27 -20.20 -5.74 4.09
N ASP A 28 -20.01 -4.57 4.68
CA ASP A 28 -20.19 -3.28 4.00
C ASP A 28 -19.00 -2.94 3.08
N ASN A 29 -17.78 -3.32 3.46
CA ASN A 29 -16.56 -3.11 2.68
C ASN A 29 -16.22 -4.29 1.76
N ASN A 30 -16.48 -5.53 2.21
CA ASN A 30 -16.13 -6.74 1.48
C ASN A 30 -17.29 -7.23 0.62
N ASN A 31 -17.69 -6.40 -0.34
CA ASN A 31 -18.83 -6.70 -1.19
C ASN A 31 -18.58 -7.93 -2.07
N VAL A 32 -19.40 -8.95 -1.89
CA VAL A 32 -19.62 -9.97 -2.92
C VAL A 32 -20.63 -9.40 -3.91
N HIS A 33 -20.14 -8.80 -4.99
CA HIS A 33 -21.02 -8.22 -6.01
C HIS A 33 -21.55 -9.31 -6.96
N PHE A 34 -22.83 -9.23 -7.31
CA PHE A 34 -23.44 -10.12 -8.30
C PHE A 34 -23.62 -9.34 -9.61
N LEU A 35 -22.80 -9.63 -10.61
CA LEU A 35 -23.01 -9.06 -11.95
C LEU A 35 -24.04 -9.90 -12.70
N HIS A 36 -25.06 -9.22 -13.21
CA HIS A 36 -25.97 -9.78 -14.21
C HIS A 36 -25.35 -9.59 -15.58
N VAL A 37 -24.96 -10.71 -16.21
CA VAL A 37 -24.49 -10.71 -17.60
C VAL A 37 -25.65 -11.16 -18.48
N ASN A 38 -26.02 -10.33 -19.44
CA ASN A 38 -27.08 -10.65 -20.40
C ASN A 38 -26.73 -11.96 -21.13
N GLY A 39 -27.60 -12.97 -21.02
CA GLY A 39 -27.39 -14.31 -21.60
C GLY A 39 -27.03 -15.41 -20.59
N VAL A 40 -26.75 -15.08 -19.33
CA VAL A 40 -26.47 -16.08 -18.27
C VAL A 40 -27.59 -16.08 -17.23
N LYS A 41 -28.28 -17.21 -17.07
CA LYS A 41 -29.41 -17.38 -16.12
C LYS A 41 -29.03 -17.26 -14.64
N LYS A 42 -27.73 -17.23 -14.30
CA LYS A 42 -27.25 -17.19 -12.91
C LYS A 42 -26.28 -16.02 -12.74
N PRO A 43 -26.49 -15.15 -11.74
CA PRO A 43 -25.53 -14.09 -11.44
C PRO A 43 -24.18 -14.69 -11.02
N VAL A 44 -23.09 -14.15 -11.55
CA VAL A 44 -21.74 -14.57 -11.21
C VAL A 44 -21.27 -13.77 -9.99
N PRO A 45 -20.86 -14.42 -8.89
CA PRO A 45 -20.34 -13.71 -7.73
C PRO A 45 -18.91 -13.22 -7.99
N TYR A 46 -18.71 -11.92 -7.81
CA TYR A 46 -17.42 -11.23 -7.78
C TYR A 46 -17.00 -11.05 -6.33
N TYR A 47 -15.72 -11.26 -6.04
CA TYR A 47 -15.20 -11.24 -4.68
C TYR A 47 -14.09 -10.20 -4.58
N SER A 48 -14.15 -9.34 -3.57
CA SER A 48 -13.06 -8.42 -3.23
C SER A 48 -11.77 -9.16 -2.89
N LEU A 49 -10.65 -8.45 -2.97
CA LEU A 49 -9.33 -9.00 -2.66
C LEU A 49 -9.27 -9.60 -1.24
N ASP A 50 -9.84 -8.91 -0.25
CA ASP A 50 -9.84 -9.37 1.15
C ASP A 50 -10.57 -10.70 1.32
N VAL A 51 -11.67 -10.90 0.59
CA VAL A 51 -12.39 -12.18 0.57
C VAL A 51 -11.52 -13.28 -0.04
N ILE A 52 -10.83 -12.98 -1.15
CA ILE A 52 -9.94 -13.94 -1.82
C ILE A 52 -8.75 -14.30 -0.91
N ILE A 53 -8.19 -13.33 -0.18
CA ILE A 53 -7.10 -13.55 0.77
C ILE A 53 -7.58 -14.43 1.92
N SER A 54 -8.66 -14.05 2.62
CA SER A 54 -9.19 -14.82 3.77
C SER A 54 -9.49 -16.28 3.35
N VAL A 55 -10.21 -16.47 2.24
CA VAL A 55 -10.53 -17.81 1.74
C VAL A 55 -9.26 -18.55 1.29
N GLY A 56 -8.34 -17.88 0.60
CA GLY A 56 -7.11 -18.49 0.09
C GLY A 56 -6.21 -19.06 1.19
N TYR A 57 -6.18 -18.42 2.36
CA TYR A 57 -5.47 -18.96 3.52
C TYR A 57 -6.18 -20.18 4.13
N ARG A 58 -7.52 -20.21 4.14
CA ARG A 58 -8.35 -21.26 4.73
C ARG A 58 -8.51 -22.52 3.85
N VAL A 59 -8.36 -22.40 2.53
CA VAL A 59 -8.57 -23.52 1.61
C VAL A 59 -7.41 -24.55 1.67
N LYS A 60 -7.77 -25.80 1.91
CA LYS A 60 -6.85 -26.95 1.88
C LYS A 60 -6.80 -27.58 0.48
N SER A 61 -5.93 -27.07 -0.39
CA SER A 61 -5.64 -27.66 -1.71
C SER A 61 -4.17 -27.42 -2.12
N LYS A 62 -3.67 -28.17 -3.12
CA LYS A 62 -2.33 -27.95 -3.69
C LYS A 62 -2.19 -26.50 -4.19
N ARG A 63 -3.23 -25.97 -4.86
CA ARG A 63 -3.29 -24.58 -5.32
C ARG A 63 -3.36 -23.58 -4.16
N GLY A 64 -4.08 -23.89 -3.09
CA GLY A 64 -4.07 -23.09 -1.86
C GLY A 64 -2.69 -23.03 -1.20
N THR A 65 -1.94 -24.15 -1.20
CA THR A 65 -0.55 -24.15 -0.70
C THR A 65 0.36 -23.30 -1.57
N ALA A 66 0.25 -23.40 -2.90
CA ALA A 66 1.00 -22.54 -3.82
C ALA A 66 0.67 -21.05 -3.61
N PHE A 67 -0.61 -20.73 -3.44
CA PHE A 67 -1.08 -19.38 -3.11
C PHE A 67 -0.45 -18.86 -1.81
N ARG A 68 -0.44 -19.65 -0.73
CA ARG A 68 0.20 -19.26 0.54
C ARG A 68 1.71 -19.06 0.41
N ILE A 69 2.41 -19.92 -0.35
CA ILE A 69 3.84 -19.77 -0.61
C ILE A 69 4.11 -18.45 -1.36
N TRP A 70 3.31 -18.16 -2.38
CA TRP A 70 3.39 -16.93 -3.14
C TRP A 70 3.10 -15.70 -2.28
N ALA A 71 1.97 -15.69 -1.54
CA ALA A 71 1.57 -14.58 -0.68
C ALA A 71 2.63 -14.29 0.39
N ARG A 72 3.17 -15.33 1.03
CA ARG A 72 4.27 -15.21 2.00
C ARG A 72 5.51 -14.57 1.37
N LYS A 73 5.87 -14.95 0.14
CA LYS A 73 7.02 -14.36 -0.57
C LYS A 73 6.78 -12.87 -0.81
N ILE A 74 5.61 -12.50 -1.32
CA ILE A 74 5.25 -11.10 -1.55
C ILE A 74 5.33 -10.30 -0.25
N ILE A 75 4.68 -10.74 0.82
CA ILE A 75 4.71 -10.05 2.13
C ILE A 75 6.15 -9.89 2.62
N LYS A 76 6.97 -10.96 2.55
CA LYS A 76 8.38 -10.89 2.96
C LYS A 76 9.17 -9.89 2.11
N ASP A 77 8.98 -9.89 0.80
CA ASP A 77 9.66 -8.99 -0.11
C ASP A 77 9.27 -7.53 0.17
N TYR A 78 7.99 -7.25 0.42
CA TYR A 78 7.51 -5.92 0.78
C TYR A 78 8.03 -5.45 2.14
N LEU A 79 8.10 -6.34 3.14
CA LEU A 79 8.65 -5.98 4.46
C LEU A 79 10.15 -5.66 4.37
N VAL A 80 10.93 -6.48 3.66
CA VAL A 80 12.38 -6.29 3.52
C VAL A 80 12.71 -5.08 2.65
N LYS A 81 12.09 -4.98 1.46
CA LYS A 81 12.34 -3.86 0.54
C LYS A 81 11.73 -2.56 1.05
N GLY A 82 10.51 -2.62 1.61
CA GLY A 82 9.85 -1.47 2.22
C GLY A 82 10.68 -0.92 3.38
N TYR A 83 11.20 -1.79 4.26
CA TYR A 83 12.12 -1.36 5.31
C TYR A 83 13.42 -0.75 4.74
N ALA A 84 14.05 -1.40 3.77
CA ALA A 84 15.29 -0.89 3.17
C ALA A 84 15.11 0.46 2.46
N VAL A 85 14.00 0.66 1.75
CA VAL A 85 13.65 1.93 1.11
C VAL A 85 13.34 2.99 2.16
N ASN A 86 12.55 2.66 3.18
CA ASN A 86 12.20 3.58 4.25
C ASN A 86 13.44 4.01 5.06
N GLU A 87 14.37 3.10 5.35
CA GLU A 87 15.64 3.43 6.01
C GLU A 87 16.53 4.34 5.14
N ARG A 88 16.57 4.13 3.82
CA ARG A 88 17.31 5.03 2.91
C ARG A 88 16.71 6.44 2.93
N ILE A 89 15.39 6.55 2.76
CA ILE A 89 14.67 7.83 2.82
C ILE A 89 14.90 8.51 4.17
N ARG A 90 14.83 7.77 5.28
CA ARG A 90 15.06 8.32 6.62
C ARG A 90 16.49 8.84 6.81
N LYS A 91 17.50 8.13 6.29
CA LYS A 91 18.90 8.58 6.33
C LYS A 91 19.16 9.81 5.45
N GLU A 92 18.53 9.88 4.28
CA GLU A 92 18.60 11.06 3.40
C GLU A 92 17.93 12.28 4.05
N GLN A 93 16.82 12.09 4.76
CA GLN A 93 16.15 13.15 5.52
C GLN A 93 16.94 13.61 6.77
N GLN A 94 17.65 12.70 7.43
CA GLN A 94 18.55 13.02 8.55
C GLN A 94 19.88 13.66 8.11
N GLY A 95 20.22 13.55 6.82
CA GLY A 95 21.34 14.24 6.19
C GLY A 95 21.05 15.69 5.77
N VAL A 96 19.82 16.19 5.94
CA VAL A 96 19.52 17.61 5.75
C VAL A 96 19.84 18.34 7.06
N PRO A 97 20.90 19.19 7.11
CA PRO A 97 21.19 19.94 8.32
C PRO A 97 20.05 20.91 8.58
N GLN A 98 19.27 20.67 9.65
CA GLN A 98 18.35 21.64 10.24
C GLN A 98 19.08 22.78 10.98
N GLY A 99 20.27 23.14 10.51
CA GLY A 99 21.17 24.11 11.13
C GLY A 99 21.88 24.98 10.10
N GLY A 100 21.19 25.34 9.01
CA GLY A 100 21.63 26.34 8.04
C GLY A 100 20.97 27.68 8.29
N ALA A 101 21.01 28.19 9.51
CA ALA A 101 20.65 29.58 9.77
C ALA A 101 21.75 30.48 9.15
N LEU A 102 21.32 31.45 8.34
CA LEU A 102 21.97 32.75 8.11
C LEU A 102 23.00 33.00 7.00
N LEU A 103 23.11 32.20 5.92
CA LEU A 103 24.04 32.56 4.82
C LEU A 103 23.49 32.67 3.39
N PHE A 104 22.18 32.56 3.15
CA PHE A 104 21.64 32.57 1.77
C PHE A 104 20.93 33.85 1.29
N LEU A 105 21.10 34.99 1.97
CA LEU A 105 20.56 36.27 1.48
C LEU A 105 21.55 37.42 1.63
N CYS A 106 22.61 37.45 0.81
CA CYS A 106 23.21 38.73 0.40
C CYS A 106 24.14 38.60 -0.83
N PRO A 107 23.65 38.82 -2.07
CA PRO A 107 24.52 39.05 -3.22
C PRO A 107 24.62 40.53 -3.61
N TYR A 108 24.40 41.48 -2.68
CA TYR A 108 24.54 42.92 -2.97
C TYR A 108 25.11 43.69 -1.78
N LEU A 109 26.43 43.61 -1.61
CA LEU A 109 27.18 44.59 -0.82
C LEU A 109 28.04 45.43 -1.78
N PRO A 110 27.63 46.66 -2.16
CA PRO A 110 28.44 47.53 -3.02
C PRO A 110 29.63 48.14 -2.25
N PRO A 111 30.73 48.46 -2.95
CA PRO A 111 31.96 48.97 -2.34
C PRO A 111 31.80 50.39 -1.77
N ARG A 112 32.50 50.62 -0.65
CA ARG A 112 32.68 51.91 0.05
C ARG A 112 32.83 53.10 -0.91
N ILE A 113 31.86 54.01 -0.91
CA ILE A 113 32.04 55.39 -1.39
C ILE A 113 32.38 56.27 -0.18
N ALA A 114 33.59 56.81 -0.22
CA ALA A 114 34.12 57.80 0.70
C ALA A 114 33.22 59.05 0.76
N ARG A 115 32.62 59.33 1.91
CA ARG A 115 32.01 60.64 2.19
C ARG A 115 33.10 61.65 2.57
N LYS A 116 33.57 62.41 1.57
CA LYS A 116 34.03 63.79 1.81
C LYS A 116 32.80 64.68 1.99
N ASN A 117 32.55 65.16 3.21
CA ASN A 117 31.75 66.36 3.51
C ASN A 117 32.59 67.14 4.52
N LYS A 118 33.31 68.22 4.18
CA LYS A 118 32.83 69.53 3.73
C LYS A 118 31.60 69.98 4.51
N LYS A 119 31.79 70.26 5.80
CA LYS A 119 31.04 71.32 6.50
C LYS A 119 31.81 72.61 6.30
N ARG A 120 31.24 73.51 5.49
CA ARG A 120 31.56 74.93 5.44
C ARG A 120 30.20 75.61 5.61
N VAL A 121 30.19 76.63 6.47
CA VAL A 121 29.07 77.47 6.93
C VAL A 121 28.27 76.87 8.08
#